data_AF-A3DAP7-F1
#
_entry.id   AF-A3DAP7-F1
#
_cell.length_a   1.000
_cell.length_b   1.000
_cell.length_c   1.000
_cell.angle_alpha   90.00
_cell.angle_beta   90.00
_cell.angle_gamma   90.00
#
_symmetry.space_group_name_H-M   'P 1'
#
loop_
_entity.id
_entity.type
_entity.pdbx_description
1 polymer ?
#
loop_
_entity_poly.entity_id
_entity_poly.type
_entity_poly.pdbx_seq_one_letter_code
_entity_poly.pdbx_strand_id
1 'polypeptide(L)'
;MKNADFIDKDVCLKDLAEQSRNLIKEIDLAYKLAARVIELAETNDAKDSKLWDNSILNSRGNGPKKSNLKKSAEEARKLAVEQLKQVRYFYKQAHWLLSRFPEGKLRDVEGLVKLVDIKAIEAADWSLTPGRYVGVAPEEVDENFDFEEALHDIHIELQGLNTEAIELAEKIARNFEELGA
;
A
#
# COMPACT_ATOMS: atom_id res chain seq x y z
N MET A 1 6.72 -11.90 -26.34
CA MET A 1 5.33 -12.09 -25.87
C MET A 1 4.54 -10.90 -26.37
N LYS A 2 3.41 -11.08 -27.06
CA LYS A 2 2.53 -9.94 -27.41
C LYS A 2 1.83 -9.53 -26.11
N ASN A 3 1.78 -8.24 -25.77
CA ASN A 3 1.27 -7.78 -24.48
C ASN A 3 -0.23 -8.08 -24.24
N ALA A 4 -1.01 -8.30 -25.30
CA ALA A 4 -2.39 -8.76 -25.24
C ALA A 4 -2.50 -10.18 -24.64
N ASP A 5 -1.42 -10.96 -24.72
CA ASP A 5 -1.30 -12.30 -24.15
C ASP A 5 -1.15 -12.27 -22.61
N PHE A 6 -0.91 -11.09 -22.01
CA PHE A 6 -0.76 -10.94 -20.56
C PHE A 6 -2.11 -11.10 -19.86
N ILE A 7 -3.13 -10.34 -20.26
CA ILE A 7 -4.43 -10.33 -19.55
C ILE A 7 -5.14 -11.69 -19.64
N ASP A 8 -5.01 -12.40 -20.76
CA ASP A 8 -5.65 -13.70 -20.93
C ASP A 8 -4.90 -14.86 -20.25
N LYS A 9 -3.63 -14.64 -19.83
CA LYS A 9 -2.75 -15.69 -19.28
C LYS A 9 -2.10 -15.32 -17.95
N ASP A 10 -2.42 -14.17 -17.37
CA ASP A 10 -1.84 -13.68 -16.11
C ASP A 10 -2.39 -14.40 -14.88
N VAL A 11 -3.18 -15.47 -15.05
CA VAL A 11 -3.72 -16.31 -13.98
C VAL A 11 -2.69 -16.57 -12.87
N CYS A 12 -1.46 -16.95 -13.22
CA CYS A 12 -0.40 -17.19 -12.23
C CYS A 12 -0.01 -15.93 -11.44
N LEU A 13 0.08 -14.77 -12.09
CA LEU A 13 0.44 -13.50 -11.44
C LEU A 13 -0.73 -12.92 -10.64
N LYS A 14 -1.95 -13.10 -11.13
CA LYS A 14 -3.18 -12.77 -10.42
C LYS A 14 -3.28 -13.58 -9.13
N ASP A 15 -3.16 -14.91 -9.24
CA ASP A 15 -3.19 -15.83 -8.11
C ASP A 15 -2.08 -15.48 -7.11
N LEU A 16 -0.88 -15.15 -7.58
CA LEU A 16 0.22 -14.71 -6.72
C LEU A 16 -0.11 -13.40 -5.97
N ALA A 17 -0.75 -12.43 -6.63
CA ALA A 17 -1.18 -11.19 -6.00
C ALA A 17 -2.28 -11.43 -4.94
N GLU A 18 -3.22 -12.33 -5.21
CA GLU A 18 -4.26 -12.74 -4.28
C GLU A 18 -3.68 -13.51 -3.08
N GLN A 19 -2.78 -14.45 -3.33
CA GLN A 19 -2.06 -15.18 -2.28
C GLN A 19 -1.22 -14.24 -1.42
N SER A 20 -0.57 -13.23 -2.02
CA SER A 20 0.16 -12.21 -1.28
C SER A 20 -0.74 -11.43 -0.32
N ARG A 21 -1.95 -11.04 -0.76
CA ARG A 21 -2.97 -10.42 0.10
C ARG A 21 -3.39 -11.35 1.24
N ASN A 22 -3.60 -12.63 0.97
CA ASN A 22 -3.98 -13.60 2.00
C ASN A 22 -2.87 -13.79 3.03
N LEU A 23 -1.61 -13.86 2.61
CA LEU A 23 -0.46 -13.93 3.51
C LEU A 23 -0.34 -12.71 4.42
N ILE A 24 -0.64 -11.50 3.94
CA ILE A 24 -0.70 -10.29 4.79
C ILE A 24 -1.71 -10.49 5.92
N LYS A 25 -2.92 -10.96 5.60
CA LYS A 25 -3.98 -11.22 6.59
C LYS A 25 -3.55 -12.27 7.61
N GLU A 26 -2.91 -13.34 7.16
CA GLU A 26 -2.42 -14.42 8.03
C GLU A 26 -1.31 -13.96 8.97
N ILE A 27 -0.33 -13.20 8.46
CA ILE A 27 0.77 -12.64 9.24
C ILE A 27 0.24 -11.67 10.32
N ASP A 28 -0.70 -10.81 9.95
CA ASP A 28 -1.33 -9.88 10.90
C ASP A 28 -2.13 -10.62 11.97
N LEU A 29 -2.91 -11.63 11.59
CA LEU A 29 -3.65 -12.46 12.52
C LEU A 29 -2.71 -13.20 13.47
N ALA A 30 -1.65 -13.84 12.95
CA ALA A 30 -0.66 -14.56 13.74
C ALA A 30 0.01 -13.65 14.78
N TYR A 31 0.40 -12.43 14.38
CA TYR A 31 0.97 -11.45 15.30
C TYR A 31 -0.03 -11.00 16.37
N LYS A 32 -1.27 -10.69 15.99
CA LYS A 32 -2.34 -10.31 16.94
C LYS A 32 -2.61 -11.42 17.96
N LEU A 33 -2.68 -12.67 17.51
CA LEU A 33 -2.88 -13.82 18.39
C LEU A 33 -1.68 -14.02 19.34
N ALA A 34 -0.46 -13.91 18.85
CA ALA A 34 0.75 -14.01 19.68
C ALA A 34 0.79 -12.89 20.75
N ALA A 35 0.52 -11.65 20.36
CA ALA A 35 0.41 -10.53 21.30
C ALA A 35 -0.69 -10.77 22.34
N ARG A 36 -1.85 -11.27 21.91
CA ARG A 36 -2.97 -11.55 22.80
C ARG A 36 -2.68 -12.66 23.81
N VAL A 37 -1.98 -13.72 23.41
CA VAL A 37 -1.54 -14.77 24.34
C VAL A 37 -0.61 -14.21 25.41
N ILE A 38 0.33 -13.33 25.02
CA ILE A 38 1.21 -12.67 25.98
C ILE A 38 0.42 -11.80 26.94
N GLU A 39 -0.51 -10.97 26.46
CA GLU A 39 -1.39 -10.16 27.32
C GLU A 39 -2.20 -11.01 28.30
N LEU A 40 -2.80 -12.10 27.82
CA LEU A 40 -3.59 -12.99 28.67
C LEU A 40 -2.72 -13.65 29.74
N ALA A 41 -1.53 -14.11 29.39
CA ALA A 41 -0.59 -14.67 30.36
C ALA A 41 -0.16 -13.62 31.39
N GLU A 42 0.21 -12.42 30.95
CA GLU A 42 0.56 -11.31 31.86
C GLU A 42 -0.61 -10.91 32.78
N THR A 43 -1.87 -11.06 32.32
CA THR A 43 -3.09 -10.82 33.11
C THR A 43 -3.36 -11.92 34.14
N ASN A 44 -2.84 -13.13 33.91
CA ASN A 44 -2.99 -14.29 34.81
C ASN A 44 -1.68 -14.55 35.57
N ASP A 45 -1.07 -13.48 36.09
CA ASP A 45 0.11 -13.50 36.96
C ASP A 45 1.33 -14.25 36.41
N ALA A 46 1.44 -14.40 35.08
CA ALA A 46 2.60 -15.11 34.50
C ALA A 46 3.92 -14.45 34.86
N LYS A 47 3.95 -13.13 35.12
CA LYS A 47 5.14 -12.38 35.53
C LYS A 47 5.76 -12.88 36.84
N ASP A 48 4.99 -13.54 37.69
CA ASP A 48 5.46 -14.10 38.97
C ASP A 48 6.00 -15.54 38.81
N SER A 49 5.77 -16.17 37.64
CA SER A 49 6.26 -17.50 37.34
C SER A 49 7.74 -17.50 37.03
N LYS A 50 8.47 -18.48 37.59
CA LYS A 50 9.87 -18.73 37.25
C LYS A 50 10.08 -19.16 35.79
N LEU A 51 9.01 -19.58 35.11
CA LEU A 51 9.03 -19.95 33.69
C LEU A 51 8.84 -18.73 32.77
N TRP A 52 8.52 -17.55 33.31
CA TRP A 52 8.27 -16.35 32.53
C TRP A 52 9.51 -15.48 32.40
N ASP A 53 10.15 -15.54 31.24
CA ASP A 53 11.30 -14.69 30.95
C ASP A 53 10.88 -13.33 30.37
N ASN A 54 10.57 -12.40 31.27
CA ASN A 54 10.21 -11.03 30.88
C ASN A 54 11.37 -10.30 30.17
N SER A 55 12.61 -10.67 30.47
CA SER A 55 13.79 -10.04 29.88
C SER A 55 13.88 -10.31 28.39
N ILE A 56 13.46 -11.49 27.93
CA ILE A 56 13.41 -11.84 26.50
C ILE A 56 12.27 -11.11 25.77
N LEU A 57 11.14 -10.91 26.45
CA LEU A 57 9.95 -10.29 25.85
C LEU A 57 10.02 -8.76 25.77
N ASN A 58 10.53 -8.10 26.82
CA ASN A 58 10.42 -6.65 27.00
C ASN A 58 11.75 -5.94 27.36
N SER A 59 12.94 -6.51 27.04
CA SER A 59 14.22 -5.85 27.38
C SER A 59 14.26 -4.39 26.88
N ARG A 60 14.50 -3.45 27.82
CA ARG A 60 14.66 -2.00 27.61
C ARG A 60 16.06 -1.48 27.97
N GLY A 61 17.10 -2.34 27.99
CA GLY A 61 18.44 -1.98 28.49
C GLY A 61 19.54 -1.85 27.43
N ASN A 62 20.53 -0.96 27.67
CA ASN A 62 21.78 -0.77 26.90
C ASN A 62 22.83 -1.86 27.21
N GLY A 63 22.49 -3.15 27.07
CA GLY A 63 23.39 -4.28 27.34
C GLY A 63 23.60 -5.23 26.15
N PRO A 64 24.62 -6.10 26.18
CA PRO A 64 25.06 -6.92 25.04
C PRO A 64 24.16 -8.12 24.70
N LYS A 65 23.19 -8.50 25.55
CA LYS A 65 22.13 -9.48 25.23
C LYS A 65 20.81 -8.75 25.04
N LYS A 66 20.58 -8.27 23.81
CA LYS A 66 19.44 -7.42 23.43
C LYS A 66 18.44 -8.26 22.63
N SER A 67 17.49 -8.91 23.28
CA SER A 67 16.30 -9.46 22.60
C SER A 67 15.06 -8.76 23.13
N ASN A 68 14.37 -8.04 22.25
CA ASN A 68 13.00 -7.60 22.49
C ASN A 68 12.16 -8.30 21.44
N LEU A 69 11.73 -9.53 21.76
CA LEU A 69 11.03 -10.37 20.79
C LEU A 69 9.73 -9.73 20.31
N LYS A 70 9.03 -8.95 21.15
CA LYS A 70 7.83 -8.20 20.73
C LYS A 70 8.16 -7.19 19.64
N LYS A 71 9.16 -6.33 19.89
CA LYS A 71 9.61 -5.32 18.93
C LYS A 71 10.16 -5.96 17.65
N SER A 72 10.99 -6.99 17.78
CA SER A 72 11.56 -7.70 16.63
C SER A 72 10.48 -8.39 15.78
N ALA A 73 9.48 -9.00 16.42
CA ALA A 73 8.35 -9.59 15.71
C ALA A 73 7.49 -8.52 15.03
N GLU A 74 7.27 -7.36 15.66
CA GLU A 74 6.54 -6.24 15.06
C GLU A 74 7.27 -5.68 13.83
N GLU A 75 8.59 -5.47 13.93
CA GLU A 75 9.43 -4.99 12.82
C GLU A 75 9.47 -6.01 11.68
N ALA A 76 9.64 -7.30 11.99
CA ALA A 76 9.60 -8.37 10.99
C ALA A 76 8.23 -8.46 10.31
N ARG A 77 7.13 -8.33 11.07
CA ARG A 77 5.77 -8.26 10.53
C ARG A 77 5.62 -7.09 9.57
N LYS A 78 6.02 -5.87 9.99
CA LYS A 78 5.95 -4.66 9.14
C LYS A 78 6.73 -4.86 7.85
N LEU A 79 7.97 -5.34 7.94
CA LEU A 79 8.80 -5.59 6.77
C LEU A 79 8.14 -6.61 5.82
N ALA A 80 7.65 -7.74 6.34
CA ALA A 80 6.99 -8.75 5.53
C ALA A 80 5.73 -8.21 4.83
N VAL A 81 4.89 -7.45 5.55
CA VAL A 81 3.69 -6.82 4.99
C VAL A 81 4.06 -5.85 3.86
N GLU A 82 5.06 -5.00 4.05
CA GLU A 82 5.48 -4.06 3.01
C GLU A 82 6.02 -4.77 1.75
N GLN A 83 6.78 -5.85 1.91
CA GLN A 83 7.24 -6.65 0.77
C GLN A 83 6.07 -7.34 0.03
N LEU A 84 5.13 -7.90 0.77
CA LEU A 84 3.95 -8.56 0.19
C LEU A 84 3.05 -7.56 -0.57
N LYS A 85 2.91 -6.33 -0.06
CA LYS A 85 2.19 -5.25 -0.76
C LYS A 85 2.78 -4.95 -2.14
N GLN A 86 4.10 -5.01 -2.30
CA GLN A 86 4.75 -4.72 -3.59
C GLN A 86 4.30 -5.68 -4.69
N VAL A 87 4.10 -6.98 -4.37
CA VAL A 87 3.63 -7.98 -5.33
C VAL A 87 2.28 -7.57 -5.93
N ARG A 88 1.31 -7.24 -5.06
CA ARG A 88 -0.03 -6.78 -5.46
C ARG A 88 0.05 -5.46 -6.22
N TYR A 89 0.88 -4.52 -5.76
CA TYR A 89 1.08 -3.23 -6.41
C TYR A 89 1.54 -3.41 -7.85
N PHE A 90 2.64 -4.12 -8.10
CA PHE A 90 3.17 -4.30 -9.45
C PHE A 90 2.24 -5.07 -10.36
N TYR A 91 1.55 -6.10 -9.84
CA TYR A 91 0.51 -6.79 -10.61
C TYR A 91 -0.61 -5.82 -11.03
N LYS A 92 -1.16 -5.03 -10.10
CA LYS A 92 -2.21 -4.05 -10.41
C LYS A 92 -1.74 -3.02 -11.44
N GLN A 93 -0.52 -2.50 -11.31
CA GLN A 93 0.04 -1.54 -12.27
C GLN A 93 0.21 -2.17 -13.67
N ALA A 94 0.76 -3.38 -13.74
CA ALA A 94 0.93 -4.10 -14.99
C ALA A 94 -0.42 -4.41 -15.65
N HIS A 95 -1.38 -4.92 -14.88
CA HIS A 95 -2.73 -5.22 -15.36
C HIS A 95 -3.45 -3.95 -15.86
N TRP A 96 -3.39 -2.84 -15.10
CA TRP A 96 -3.97 -1.56 -15.50
C TRP A 96 -3.38 -1.04 -16.82
N LEU A 97 -2.06 -1.11 -16.97
CA LEU A 97 -1.37 -0.63 -18.16
C LEU A 97 -1.65 -1.52 -19.38
N LEU A 98 -1.51 -2.84 -19.23
CA LEU A 98 -1.58 -3.78 -20.36
C LEU A 98 -3.02 -4.05 -20.82
N SER A 99 -4.01 -3.91 -19.94
CA SER A 99 -5.44 -3.92 -20.34
C SER A 99 -5.77 -2.74 -21.26
N ARG A 100 -5.18 -1.56 -21.00
CA ARG A 100 -5.42 -0.33 -21.78
C ARG A 100 -4.52 -0.19 -23.00
N PHE A 101 -3.31 -0.73 -22.94
CA PHE A 101 -2.32 -0.71 -24.02
C PHE A 101 -1.83 -2.14 -24.35
N PRO A 102 -2.66 -2.99 -24.98
CA PRO A 102 -2.35 -4.41 -25.19
C PRO A 102 -1.17 -4.67 -26.13
N GLU A 103 -0.67 -3.66 -26.83
CA GLU A 103 0.53 -3.79 -27.68
C GLU A 103 1.75 -3.11 -27.07
N GLY A 104 1.63 -2.53 -25.86
CA GLY A 104 2.66 -1.66 -25.28
C GLY A 104 2.94 -0.41 -26.12
N LYS A 105 2.00 -0.04 -26.98
CA LYS A 105 2.07 1.14 -27.85
C LYS A 105 0.95 2.08 -27.49
N LEU A 106 1.20 3.38 -27.67
CA LEU A 106 0.17 4.38 -27.54
C LEU A 106 -0.96 4.05 -28.53
N ARG A 107 -2.16 3.96 -28.00
CA ARG A 107 -3.41 3.91 -28.75
C ARG A 107 -4.40 4.83 -28.06
N ASP A 108 -5.42 5.24 -28.79
CA ASP A 108 -6.50 6.03 -28.21
C ASP A 108 -7.27 5.18 -27.21
N VAL A 109 -7.52 5.74 -26.02
CA VAL A 109 -8.30 5.15 -24.93
C VAL A 109 -9.26 6.23 -24.43
N GLU A 110 -10.55 6.00 -24.61
CA GLU A 110 -11.59 6.96 -24.21
C GLU A 110 -11.49 7.33 -22.74
N GLY A 111 -11.62 8.61 -22.42
CA GLY A 111 -11.47 9.15 -21.07
C GLY A 111 -10.04 9.16 -20.51
N LEU A 112 -9.03 8.64 -21.24
CA LEU A 112 -7.64 8.59 -20.78
C LEU A 112 -6.65 9.31 -21.72
N VAL A 113 -6.58 8.92 -22.99
CA VAL A 113 -5.59 9.47 -23.93
C VAL A 113 -6.07 9.39 -25.37
N LYS A 114 -5.71 10.38 -26.18
CA LYS A 114 -5.93 10.37 -27.63
C LYS A 114 -4.77 11.05 -28.36
N LEU A 115 -4.31 10.46 -29.45
CA LEU A 115 -3.36 11.11 -30.36
C LEU A 115 -4.13 12.05 -31.29
N VAL A 116 -3.78 13.33 -31.26
CA VAL A 116 -4.48 14.38 -32.01
C VAL A 116 -3.48 15.08 -32.92
N ASP A 117 -3.84 15.28 -34.19
CA ASP A 117 -3.01 16.02 -35.13
C ASP A 117 -3.25 17.55 -35.02
N ILE A 118 -2.36 18.33 -35.62
CA ILE A 118 -2.43 19.80 -35.57
C ILE A 118 -3.72 20.33 -36.22
N LYS A 119 -4.26 19.63 -37.23
CA LYS A 119 -5.49 20.07 -37.92
C LYS A 119 -6.72 19.95 -37.02
N ALA A 120 -6.81 18.88 -36.23
CA ALA A 120 -7.85 18.70 -35.24
C ALA A 120 -7.73 19.72 -34.10
N ILE A 121 -6.50 20.10 -33.71
CA ILE A 121 -6.27 21.17 -32.73
C ILE A 121 -6.72 22.53 -33.28
N GLU A 122 -6.39 22.84 -34.53
CA GLU A 122 -6.82 24.08 -35.21
C GLU A 122 -8.35 24.15 -35.31
N ALA A 123 -9.02 23.05 -35.69
CA ALA A 123 -10.48 22.96 -35.74
C ALA A 123 -11.16 23.09 -34.37
N ALA A 124 -10.41 22.88 -33.28
CA ALA A 124 -10.85 23.05 -31.91
C ALA A 124 -10.39 24.39 -31.29
N ASP A 125 -10.21 25.42 -32.14
CA ASP A 125 -9.78 26.77 -31.76
C ASP A 125 -8.46 26.79 -30.96
N TRP A 126 -7.54 25.88 -31.30
CA TRP A 126 -6.26 25.70 -30.62
C TRP A 126 -6.36 25.34 -29.12
N SER A 127 -7.53 24.89 -28.67
CA SER A 127 -7.75 24.51 -27.27
C SER A 127 -7.07 23.19 -26.96
N LEU A 128 -6.20 23.14 -25.95
CA LEU A 128 -5.51 21.90 -25.55
C LEU A 128 -6.22 21.14 -24.41
N THR A 129 -7.46 21.50 -24.09
CA THR A 129 -8.23 20.83 -23.02
C THR A 129 -8.51 19.38 -23.41
N PRO A 130 -8.04 18.36 -22.65
CA PRO A 130 -8.17 16.95 -23.03
C PRO A 130 -9.60 16.51 -23.31
N GLY A 131 -10.58 17.04 -22.55
CA GLY A 131 -12.00 16.70 -22.71
C GLY A 131 -12.59 16.99 -24.11
N ARG A 132 -11.95 17.85 -24.92
CA ARG A 132 -12.36 18.09 -26.32
C ARG A 132 -12.02 16.95 -27.26
N TYR A 133 -11.08 16.09 -26.89
CA TYR A 133 -10.52 15.08 -27.78
C TYR A 133 -10.70 13.66 -27.26
N VAL A 134 -10.47 13.47 -25.96
CA VAL A 134 -10.29 12.16 -25.33
C VAL A 134 -11.63 11.43 -25.10
N GLY A 135 -12.76 12.14 -25.15
CA GLY A 135 -14.07 11.56 -24.85
C GLY A 135 -14.22 11.22 -23.36
N VAL A 136 -15.25 10.44 -23.04
CA VAL A 136 -15.54 9.97 -21.68
C VAL A 136 -15.43 8.45 -21.68
N ALA A 137 -14.72 7.89 -20.70
CA ALA A 137 -14.65 6.44 -20.56
C ALA A 137 -16.07 5.88 -20.29
N PRO A 138 -16.44 4.74 -20.88
CA PRO A 138 -17.65 4.03 -20.49
C PRO A 138 -17.65 3.75 -18.99
N GLU A 139 -18.82 3.79 -18.35
CA GLU A 139 -18.95 3.31 -16.97
C GLU A 139 -18.72 1.80 -16.95
N GLU A 140 -17.54 1.38 -16.49
CA GLU A 140 -17.24 -0.02 -16.19
C GLU A 140 -17.51 -0.29 -14.71
N VAL A 141 -18.46 -1.18 -14.43
CA VAL A 141 -18.66 -1.73 -13.08
C VAL A 141 -17.67 -2.87 -12.91
N ASP A 142 -16.60 -2.64 -12.14
CA ASP A 142 -15.72 -3.72 -11.70
C ASP A 142 -16.42 -4.52 -10.60
N GLU A 143 -17.08 -5.61 -10.98
CA GLU A 143 -17.79 -6.51 -10.05
C GLU A 143 -16.87 -7.13 -8.99
N ASN A 144 -15.55 -7.12 -9.21
CA ASN A 144 -14.54 -7.64 -8.28
C ASN A 144 -13.86 -6.55 -7.45
N PHE A 145 -14.28 -5.29 -7.56
CA PHE A 145 -13.70 -4.19 -6.80
C PHE A 145 -14.06 -4.30 -5.31
N ASP A 146 -13.07 -4.60 -4.47
CA ASP A 146 -13.18 -4.64 -3.01
C ASP A 146 -13.17 -3.20 -2.45
N PHE A 147 -14.34 -2.55 -2.44
CA PHE A 147 -14.54 -1.19 -1.93
C PHE A 147 -14.08 -1.03 -0.47
N GLU A 148 -14.31 -2.05 0.36
CA GLU A 148 -13.95 -2.02 1.77
C GLU A 148 -12.44 -1.97 1.94
N GLU A 149 -11.71 -2.79 1.18
CA GLU A 149 -10.25 -2.75 1.16
C GLU A 149 -9.73 -1.41 0.62
N ALA A 150 -10.27 -0.90 -0.48
CA ALA A 150 -9.83 0.37 -1.06
C ALA A 150 -10.02 1.53 -0.06
N LEU A 151 -11.16 1.57 0.64
CA LEU A 151 -11.42 2.56 1.68
C LEU A 151 -10.49 2.41 2.88
N HIS A 152 -10.19 1.17 3.28
CA HIS A 152 -9.28 0.90 4.38
C HIS A 152 -7.83 1.33 4.05
N ASP A 153 -7.36 1.00 2.84
CA ASP A 153 -6.04 1.40 2.35
C ASP A 153 -5.93 2.93 2.31
N ILE A 154 -6.94 3.63 1.76
CA ILE A 154 -7.01 5.11 1.75
C ILE A 154 -7.01 5.67 3.17
N HIS A 155 -7.73 5.05 4.11
CA HIS A 155 -7.79 5.53 5.48
C HIS A 155 -6.44 5.43 6.19
N ILE A 156 -5.72 4.32 6.02
CA ILE A 156 -4.38 4.13 6.58
C ILE A 156 -3.41 5.17 6.00
N GLU A 157 -3.44 5.37 4.68
CA GLU A 157 -2.60 6.36 4.01
C GLU A 157 -2.88 7.77 4.54
N LEU A 158 -4.16 8.15 4.66
CA LEU A 158 -4.57 9.43 5.20
C LEU A 158 -4.10 9.64 6.65
N GLN A 159 -4.15 8.60 7.49
CA GLN A 159 -3.63 8.66 8.86
C GLN A 159 -2.11 8.86 8.89
N GLY A 160 -1.38 8.20 7.99
CA GLY A 160 0.06 8.39 7.81
C GLY A 160 0.39 9.83 7.42
N LEU A 161 -0.26 10.34 6.38
CA LEU A 161 -0.10 11.73 5.90
C LEU A 161 -0.41 12.75 6.99
N ASN A 162 -1.44 12.52 7.81
CA ASN A 162 -1.75 13.39 8.94
C ASN A 162 -0.65 13.39 10.01
N THR A 163 -0.07 12.22 10.31
CA THR A 163 1.03 12.12 11.27
C THR A 163 2.25 12.90 10.77
N GLU A 164 2.61 12.72 9.49
CA GLU A 164 3.70 13.47 8.87
C GLU A 164 3.44 14.98 8.84
N ALA A 165 2.20 15.40 8.56
CA ALA A 165 1.80 16.80 8.57
C ALA A 165 1.95 17.43 9.96
N ILE A 166 1.59 16.71 11.03
CA ILE A 166 1.78 17.17 12.42
C ILE A 166 3.27 17.35 12.72
N GLU A 167 4.10 16.35 12.40
CA GLU A 167 5.55 16.44 12.61
C GLU A 167 6.17 17.62 11.84
N LEU A 168 5.70 17.87 10.61
CA LEU A 168 6.17 18.98 9.79
C LEU A 168 5.76 20.32 10.40
N ALA A 169 4.52 20.44 10.89
CA ALA A 169 4.03 21.63 11.56
C ALA A 169 4.84 21.95 12.83
N GLU A 170 5.15 20.94 13.65
CA GLU A 170 6.01 21.10 14.84
C GLU A 170 7.44 21.53 14.48
N LYS A 171 8.00 21.03 13.37
CA LYS A 171 9.31 21.47 12.87
C LYS A 171 9.27 22.93 12.43
N ILE A 172 8.23 23.34 11.70
CA ILE A 172 8.06 24.74 11.25
C ILE A 172 7.93 25.68 12.44
N ALA A 173 7.12 25.31 13.45
CA ALA A 173 6.95 26.12 14.65
C ALA A 173 8.27 26.36 15.40
N ARG A 174 9.06 25.31 15.62
CA ARG A 174 10.40 25.41 16.23
C ARG A 174 11.34 26.31 15.43
N ASN A 175 11.41 26.11 14.11
CA ASN A 175 12.25 26.95 13.25
C ASN A 175 11.84 28.43 13.30
N PHE A 176 10.55 28.73 13.45
CA PHE A 176 10.05 30.10 13.57
C PHE A 176 10.42 30.74 14.91
N GLU A 177 10.34 29.99 16.02
CA GLU A 177 10.78 30.46 17.34
C GLU A 177 12.29 30.77 17.35
N GLU A 178 13.11 29.95 16.68
CA GLU A 178 14.55 30.14 16.56
C GLU A 178 14.94 31.34 15.67
N LEU A 179 14.09 31.75 14.73
CA LEU A 179 14.31 32.94 13.89
C LEU A 179 13.92 34.27 14.57
N GLY A 180 13.08 34.20 15.62
CA GLY A 180 12.60 35.36 16.38
C GLY A 180 13.43 35.67 17.63
N ALA A 181 14.43 34.86 17.95
CA ALA A 181 15.39 35.03 19.05
C ALA A 181 16.74 35.54 18.52
#